data_AF-A0A963UBX6-F1
#
_entry.id   AF-A0A963UBX6-F1
#
_cell.length_a   1.000
_cell.length_b   1.000
_cell.length_c   1.000
_cell.angle_alpha   90.00
_cell.angle_beta   90.00
_cell.angle_gamma   90.00
#
_symmetry.space_group_name_H-M   'P 1'
#
loop_
_entity.id
_entity.type
_entity.pdbx_description
1 polymer ?
#
loop_
_entity_poly.entity_id
_entity_poly.type
_entity_poly.pdbx_seq_one_letter_code
_entity_poly.pdbx_strand_id
1 'polypeptide(L)'
;QHGVATATVCAKFGLKCIVYMGAHDVERQAPNVFRMRLLGAEVVPVTSGRGTLKDAMNDALRDWVTNVRDTFYCIGTVAGPHPYPAMVRDFQSIIGKEVRWQLAEQEGEGRLPDTVVAAIGGGSNAMGLFYPFLDDPSVRIIGVEAGGKGVDERMEHCASLTGGRPGVLHGNRTYLLQDDDGQILEGFSISAGLDYPGIGPEHAWLHDTGRAHYVSITDKEALGAFQLCCAQEGIIPALEPSHALAHVMKIAPDLPKDHIIVMNMCGRGDKDIFAVAKHLGFEIKT
;
A
#
# COMPACT_ATOMS: atom_id res chain seq x y z
N GLN A 1 -6.15 -6.73 -4.66
CA GLN A 1 -5.34 -7.84 -4.08
C GLN A 1 -5.92 -8.36 -2.76
N HIS A 2 -6.12 -7.51 -1.75
CA HIS A 2 -6.64 -7.96 -0.44
C HIS A 2 -7.95 -8.77 -0.51
N GLY A 3 -8.89 -8.36 -1.37
CA GLY A 3 -10.13 -9.12 -1.59
C GLY A 3 -9.88 -10.55 -2.10
N VAL A 4 -8.95 -10.74 -3.03
CA VAL A 4 -8.56 -12.08 -3.52
C VAL A 4 -7.89 -12.90 -2.40
N ALA A 5 -7.04 -12.27 -1.59
CA ALA A 5 -6.40 -12.95 -0.46
C ALA A 5 -7.44 -13.40 0.57
N THR A 6 -8.38 -12.53 0.93
CA THR A 6 -9.48 -12.84 1.86
C THR A 6 -10.37 -13.95 1.32
N ALA A 7 -10.81 -13.85 0.06
CA ALA A 7 -11.60 -14.88 -0.61
C ALA A 7 -10.88 -16.24 -0.63
N THR A 8 -9.56 -16.26 -0.84
CA THR A 8 -8.76 -17.49 -0.85
C THR A 8 -8.77 -18.16 0.52
N VAL A 9 -8.58 -17.40 1.59
CA VAL A 9 -8.60 -17.92 2.97
C VAL A 9 -10.00 -18.40 3.34
N CYS A 10 -11.03 -17.60 3.04
CA CYS A 10 -12.42 -17.98 3.29
C CYS A 10 -12.80 -19.28 2.57
N ALA A 11 -12.43 -19.44 1.28
CA ALA A 11 -12.67 -20.66 0.52
C ALA A 11 -11.98 -21.88 1.15
N LYS A 12 -10.71 -21.73 1.58
CA LYS A 12 -9.94 -22.80 2.23
C LYS A 12 -10.57 -23.28 3.53
N PHE A 13 -11.14 -22.36 4.32
CA PHE A 13 -11.71 -22.67 5.64
C PHE A 13 -13.24 -22.80 5.65
N GLY A 14 -13.88 -22.75 4.48
CA GLY A 14 -15.34 -22.89 4.37
C GLY A 14 -16.13 -21.71 4.98
N LEU A 15 -15.55 -20.51 4.98
CA LEU A 15 -16.19 -19.29 5.49
C LEU A 15 -16.91 -18.55 4.37
N LYS A 16 -18.08 -17.95 4.67
CA LYS A 16 -18.73 -17.00 3.75
C LYS A 16 -17.84 -15.76 3.59
N CYS A 17 -17.67 -15.29 2.35
CA CYS A 17 -16.86 -14.11 2.04
C CYS A 17 -17.68 -13.09 1.26
N ILE A 18 -17.73 -11.86 1.78
CA ILE A 18 -18.27 -10.69 1.09
C ILE A 18 -17.13 -9.68 0.96
N VAL A 19 -16.90 -9.20 -0.26
CA VAL A 19 -15.89 -8.19 -0.56
C VAL A 19 -16.55 -6.94 -1.10
N TYR A 20 -16.43 -5.84 -0.36
CA TYR A 20 -16.79 -4.51 -0.82
C TYR A 20 -15.67 -3.95 -1.68
N MET A 21 -16.03 -3.44 -2.87
CA MET A 21 -15.07 -2.91 -3.83
C MET A 21 -15.66 -1.70 -4.54
N GLY A 22 -14.93 -0.60 -4.62
CA GLY A 22 -15.39 0.60 -5.33
C GLY A 22 -15.75 0.29 -6.79
N ALA A 23 -16.83 0.87 -7.31
CA ALA A 23 -17.32 0.57 -8.65
C ALA A 23 -16.26 0.84 -9.75
N HIS A 24 -15.45 1.90 -9.61
CA HIS A 24 -14.35 2.15 -10.54
C HIS A 24 -13.24 1.10 -10.45
N ASP A 25 -12.97 0.60 -9.24
CA ASP A 25 -11.99 -0.46 -9.04
C ASP A 25 -12.48 -1.79 -9.61
N VAL A 26 -13.78 -2.08 -9.54
CA VAL A 26 -14.38 -3.28 -10.14
C VAL A 26 -14.08 -3.36 -11.64
N GLU A 27 -14.16 -2.22 -12.35
CA GLU A 27 -13.81 -2.14 -13.77
C GLU A 27 -12.30 -2.25 -14.00
N ARG A 28 -11.51 -1.42 -13.31
CA ARG A 28 -10.04 -1.34 -13.50
C ARG A 28 -9.32 -2.62 -13.10
N GLN A 29 -9.89 -3.39 -12.18
CA GLN A 29 -9.30 -4.60 -11.60
C GLN A 29 -10.17 -5.83 -11.90
N ALA A 30 -10.84 -5.86 -13.05
CA ALA A 30 -11.70 -6.96 -13.49
C ALA A 30 -11.07 -8.37 -13.34
N PRO A 31 -9.77 -8.61 -13.61
CA PRO A 31 -9.15 -9.91 -13.36
C PRO A 31 -9.24 -10.35 -11.89
N ASN A 32 -9.10 -9.42 -10.94
CA ASN A 32 -9.23 -9.73 -9.52
C ASN A 32 -10.67 -9.98 -9.11
N VAL A 33 -11.64 -9.24 -9.67
CA VAL A 33 -13.08 -9.49 -9.45
C VAL A 33 -13.46 -10.90 -9.90
N PHE A 34 -13.01 -11.31 -11.08
CA PHE A 34 -13.24 -12.64 -11.60
C PHE A 34 -12.64 -13.72 -10.68
N ARG A 35 -11.39 -13.54 -10.23
CA ARG A 35 -10.73 -14.46 -9.28
C ARG A 35 -11.49 -14.59 -7.96
N MET A 36 -12.00 -13.49 -7.39
CA MET A 36 -12.80 -13.53 -6.16
C MET A 36 -14.09 -14.34 -6.35
N ARG A 37 -14.79 -14.14 -7.47
CA ARG A 37 -16.01 -14.91 -7.79
C ARG A 37 -15.72 -16.40 -8.01
N LEU A 38 -14.61 -16.75 -8.66
CA LEU A 38 -14.18 -18.15 -8.78
C LEU A 38 -13.88 -18.81 -7.43
N LEU A 39 -13.43 -18.03 -6.45
CA LEU A 39 -13.21 -18.48 -5.08
C LEU A 39 -14.51 -18.54 -4.24
N GLY A 40 -15.67 -18.23 -4.83
CA GLY A 40 -16.97 -18.26 -4.16
C GLY A 40 -17.27 -17.03 -3.31
N ALA A 41 -16.49 -15.95 -3.41
CA ALA A 41 -16.78 -14.71 -2.71
C ALA A 41 -17.85 -13.88 -3.45
N GLU A 42 -18.74 -13.27 -2.68
CA GLU A 42 -19.63 -12.21 -3.16
C GLU A 42 -18.82 -10.92 -3.30
N VAL A 43 -18.92 -10.27 -4.47
CA VAL A 43 -18.26 -8.97 -4.70
C VAL A 43 -19.34 -7.91 -4.85
N VAL A 44 -19.40 -6.97 -3.91
CA VAL A 44 -20.39 -5.91 -3.81
C VAL A 44 -19.78 -4.60 -4.34
N PRO A 45 -20.21 -4.10 -5.51
CA PRO A 45 -19.75 -2.83 -6.05
C PRO A 45 -20.29 -1.66 -5.21
N VAL A 46 -19.40 -0.79 -4.74
CA VAL A 46 -19.76 0.40 -3.97
C VAL A 46 -19.83 1.60 -4.90
N THR A 47 -21.02 2.18 -5.01
CA THR A 47 -21.33 3.33 -5.89
C THR A 47 -21.52 4.64 -5.13
N SER A 48 -21.47 4.62 -3.79
CA SER A 48 -21.47 5.82 -2.97
C SER A 48 -20.15 6.58 -3.10
N GLY A 49 -20.19 7.92 -2.98
CA GLY A 49 -18.98 8.74 -3.12
C GLY A 49 -18.42 8.66 -4.53
N ARG A 50 -17.10 8.49 -4.66
CA ARG A 50 -16.45 8.21 -5.96
C ARG A 50 -16.38 6.72 -6.27
N GLY A 51 -16.79 5.83 -5.37
CA GLY A 51 -16.67 4.39 -5.61
C GLY A 51 -15.21 3.96 -5.72
N THR A 52 -14.38 4.38 -4.76
CA THR A 52 -12.98 3.98 -4.59
C THR A 52 -12.76 3.21 -3.27
N LEU A 53 -11.51 2.92 -2.91
CA LEU A 53 -11.15 2.20 -1.69
C LEU A 53 -11.72 2.81 -0.40
N LYS A 54 -11.73 4.15 -0.28
CA LYS A 54 -12.32 4.85 0.89
C LYS A 54 -13.79 4.48 1.07
N ASP A 55 -14.56 4.50 -0.02
CA ASP A 55 -15.99 4.20 0.01
C ASP A 55 -16.25 2.72 0.31
N ALA A 56 -15.44 1.83 -0.26
CA ALA A 56 -15.49 0.40 0.05
C ALA A 56 -15.23 0.10 1.54
N MET A 57 -14.31 0.83 2.18
CA MET A 57 -14.08 0.72 3.63
C MET A 57 -15.29 1.20 4.45
N ASN A 58 -15.92 2.30 4.05
CA ASN A 58 -17.10 2.83 4.73
C ASN A 58 -18.25 1.81 4.73
N ASP A 59 -18.54 1.21 3.57
CA ASP A 59 -19.61 0.24 3.46
C ASP A 59 -19.28 -1.08 4.17
N ALA A 60 -18.03 -1.55 4.10
CA ALA A 60 -17.59 -2.71 4.88
C ALA A 60 -17.71 -2.50 6.39
N LEU A 61 -17.40 -1.30 6.90
CA LEU A 61 -17.59 -0.96 8.31
C LEU A 61 -19.08 -0.92 8.69
N ARG A 62 -19.96 -0.39 7.83
CA ARG A 62 -21.41 -0.36 8.06
C ARG A 62 -22.00 -1.76 8.11
N ASP A 63 -21.59 -2.65 7.20
CA ASP A 63 -21.96 -4.06 7.22
C ASP A 63 -21.52 -4.69 8.55
N TRP A 64 -20.25 -4.53 8.91
CA TRP A 64 -19.71 -5.14 10.13
C TRP A 64 -20.45 -4.69 11.39
N VAL A 65 -20.79 -3.41 11.51
CA VAL A 65 -21.59 -2.90 12.64
C VAL A 65 -22.97 -3.54 12.69
N THR A 66 -23.58 -3.83 11.54
CA THR A 66 -24.90 -4.47 11.44
C THR A 66 -24.83 -5.96 11.79
N ASN A 67 -23.75 -6.64 11.40
CA ASN A 67 -23.60 -8.10 11.46
C ASN A 67 -22.51 -8.58 12.46
N VAL A 68 -22.21 -7.78 13.49
CA VAL A 68 -21.08 -8.01 14.42
C VAL A 68 -21.07 -9.37 15.12
N ARG A 69 -22.22 -10.07 15.21
CA ARG A 69 -22.37 -11.34 15.93
C ARG A 69 -21.78 -12.54 15.19
N ASP A 70 -21.77 -12.50 13.86
CA ASP A 70 -21.36 -13.62 13.02
C ASP A 70 -20.31 -13.23 11.97
N THR A 71 -19.94 -11.95 11.91
CA THR A 71 -19.06 -11.39 10.88
C THR A 71 -17.77 -10.84 11.50
N PHE A 72 -16.62 -11.31 10.98
CA PHE A 72 -15.31 -10.74 11.26
C PHE A 72 -14.89 -9.80 10.12
N TYR A 73 -14.59 -8.54 10.44
CA TYR A 73 -14.09 -7.58 9.46
C TYR A 73 -12.59 -7.76 9.21
N CYS A 74 -12.24 -8.37 8.08
CA CYS A 74 -10.85 -8.56 7.67
C CYS A 74 -10.28 -7.29 7.01
N ILE A 75 -9.81 -6.33 7.81
CA ILE A 75 -9.16 -5.12 7.28
C ILE A 75 -7.82 -5.46 6.60
N GLY A 76 -7.52 -4.79 5.49
CA GLY A 76 -6.37 -5.11 4.64
C GLY A 76 -5.09 -4.30 4.88
N THR A 77 -5.06 -3.46 5.90
CA THR A 77 -3.92 -2.56 6.13
C THR A 77 -3.76 -2.17 7.60
N VAL A 78 -2.65 -1.51 7.94
CA VAL A 78 -2.31 -1.08 9.32
C VAL A 78 -3.04 0.22 9.73
N ALA A 79 -4.26 0.41 9.24
CA ALA A 79 -5.15 1.53 9.59
C ALA A 79 -6.36 1.00 10.37
N GLY A 80 -7.32 1.88 10.66
CA GLY A 80 -8.52 1.52 11.41
C GLY A 80 -8.32 1.51 12.93
N PRO A 81 -9.38 1.20 13.70
CA PRO A 81 -9.32 1.25 15.16
C PRO A 81 -8.42 0.15 15.73
N HIS A 82 -7.92 0.36 16.94
CA HIS A 82 -7.33 -0.73 17.71
C HIS A 82 -8.35 -1.90 17.83
N PRO A 83 -7.95 -3.16 17.64
CA PRO A 83 -6.57 -3.68 17.57
C PRO A 83 -5.95 -3.79 16.17
N TYR A 84 -6.65 -3.36 15.12
CA TYR A 84 -6.26 -3.66 13.74
C TYR A 84 -4.85 -3.21 13.33
N PRO A 85 -4.41 -1.96 13.60
CA PRO A 85 -3.05 -1.53 13.23
C PRO A 85 -1.96 -2.45 13.78
N ALA A 86 -2.02 -2.75 15.08
CA ALA A 86 -1.05 -3.61 15.75
C ALA A 86 -1.14 -5.06 15.25
N MET A 87 -2.36 -5.60 15.12
CA MET A 87 -2.58 -6.96 14.64
C MET A 87 -2.05 -7.17 13.21
N VAL A 88 -2.34 -6.24 12.30
CA VAL A 88 -1.88 -6.34 10.90
C VAL A 88 -0.35 -6.19 10.84
N ARG A 89 0.23 -5.26 11.59
CA ARG A 89 1.70 -5.14 11.70
C ARG A 89 2.31 -6.45 12.18
N ASP A 90 1.80 -7.02 13.25
CA ASP A 90 2.39 -8.22 13.86
C ASP A 90 2.36 -9.40 12.87
N PHE A 91 1.27 -9.56 12.13
CA PHE A 91 1.17 -10.56 11.05
C PHE A 91 2.11 -10.26 9.87
N GLN A 92 2.34 -9.00 9.52
CA GLN A 92 3.24 -8.59 8.44
C GLN A 92 4.71 -8.56 8.86
N SER A 93 5.03 -8.54 10.16
CA SER A 93 6.39 -8.42 10.71
C SER A 93 7.33 -9.54 10.27
N ILE A 94 6.78 -10.64 9.75
CA ILE A 94 7.55 -11.73 9.17
C ILE A 94 8.44 -11.24 8.02
N ILE A 95 7.99 -10.23 7.25
CA ILE A 95 8.76 -9.65 6.13
C ILE A 95 10.12 -9.16 6.62
N GLY A 96 10.16 -8.25 7.60
CA GLY A 96 11.43 -7.72 8.12
C GLY A 96 12.25 -8.74 8.90
N LYS A 97 11.60 -9.73 9.53
CA LYS A 97 12.28 -10.83 10.24
C LYS A 97 13.04 -11.71 9.25
N GLU A 98 12.42 -12.05 8.11
CA GLU A 98 13.06 -12.80 7.04
C GLU A 98 14.20 -11.99 6.40
N VAL A 99 14.04 -10.68 6.20
CA VAL A 99 15.13 -9.82 5.70
C VAL A 99 16.34 -9.84 6.63
N ARG A 100 16.14 -9.75 7.96
CA ARG A 100 17.24 -9.86 8.92
C ARG A 100 17.97 -11.18 8.80
N TRP A 101 17.21 -12.28 8.70
CA TRP A 101 17.78 -13.61 8.54
C TRP A 101 18.56 -13.74 7.23
N GLN A 102 17.99 -13.29 6.12
CA GLN A 102 18.61 -13.32 4.79
C GLN A 102 19.89 -12.48 4.73
N LEU A 103 19.91 -11.30 5.35
CA LEU A 103 21.11 -10.47 5.40
C LEU A 103 22.21 -11.10 6.25
N ALA A 104 21.87 -11.72 7.38
CA ALA A 104 22.86 -12.46 8.16
C ALA A 104 23.47 -13.63 7.37
N GLU A 105 22.66 -14.34 6.57
CA GLU A 105 23.11 -15.43 5.71
C GLU A 105 23.98 -14.95 4.53
N GLN A 106 23.62 -13.84 3.90
CA GLN A 106 24.27 -13.35 2.67
C GLN A 106 25.48 -12.45 2.94
N GLU A 107 25.43 -11.65 3.99
CA GLU A 107 26.39 -10.57 4.25
C GLU A 107 27.13 -10.75 5.60
N GLY A 108 26.74 -11.75 6.38
CA GLY A 108 27.38 -12.13 7.64
C GLY A 108 26.58 -11.77 8.89
N GLU A 109 26.82 -12.53 9.97
CA GLU A 109 26.11 -12.38 11.25
C GLU A 109 26.18 -10.94 11.78
N GLY A 110 25.02 -10.41 12.15
CA GLY A 110 24.89 -9.03 12.65
C GLY A 110 24.87 -7.94 11.57
N ARG A 111 25.00 -8.26 10.27
CA ARG A 111 24.83 -7.26 9.21
C ARG A 111 23.37 -6.81 9.12
N LEU A 112 23.18 -5.49 9.15
CA LEU A 112 21.90 -4.80 8.95
C LEU A 112 21.88 -4.13 7.58
N PRO A 113 20.69 -3.85 6.99
CA PRO A 113 20.62 -2.97 5.84
C PRO A 113 20.96 -1.54 6.27
N ASP A 114 21.56 -0.76 5.38
CA ASP A 114 21.82 0.65 5.67
C ASP A 114 20.54 1.48 5.45
N THR A 115 19.72 1.09 4.47
CA THR A 115 18.39 1.68 4.22
C THR A 115 17.34 0.60 3.95
N VAL A 116 16.16 0.73 4.56
CA VAL A 116 14.94 0.00 4.16
C VAL A 116 13.93 0.95 3.51
N VAL A 117 13.32 0.52 2.40
CA VAL A 117 12.39 1.33 1.60
C VAL A 117 11.12 0.54 1.28
N ALA A 118 9.95 1.16 1.41
CA ALA A 118 8.69 0.53 1.03
C ALA A 118 7.63 1.55 0.59
N ALA A 119 6.73 1.13 -0.31
CA ALA A 119 5.63 1.95 -0.79
C ALA A 119 4.48 1.98 0.23
N ILE A 120 3.78 3.11 0.33
CA ILE A 120 2.79 3.37 1.37
C ILE A 120 1.48 3.86 0.78
N GLY A 121 0.45 3.03 0.95
CA GLY A 121 -0.95 3.45 0.99
C GLY A 121 -1.39 3.49 2.46
N GLY A 122 -2.12 2.47 2.92
CA GLY A 122 -2.40 2.33 4.36
C GLY A 122 -1.18 1.91 5.21
N GLY A 123 -0.16 1.29 4.61
CA GLY A 123 1.17 1.06 5.23
C GLY A 123 1.54 -0.37 5.63
N SER A 124 0.69 -1.38 5.42
CA SER A 124 0.93 -2.73 5.98
C SER A 124 2.21 -3.41 5.53
N ASN A 125 2.53 -3.35 4.23
CA ASN A 125 3.77 -3.92 3.69
C ASN A 125 5.01 -3.18 4.24
N ALA A 126 4.92 -1.86 4.39
CA ALA A 126 6.00 -1.02 4.88
C ALA A 126 6.26 -1.31 6.35
N MET A 127 5.22 -1.31 7.19
CA MET A 127 5.36 -1.66 8.59
C MET A 127 5.86 -3.10 8.80
N GLY A 128 5.43 -4.05 7.96
CA GLY A 128 5.96 -5.41 7.97
C GLY A 128 7.47 -5.49 7.75
N LEU A 129 8.00 -4.67 6.84
CA LEU A 129 9.44 -4.54 6.62
C LEU A 129 10.11 -3.76 7.76
N PHE A 130 9.55 -2.62 8.17
CA PHE A 130 10.20 -1.66 9.06
C PHE A 130 10.22 -2.10 10.52
N TYR A 131 9.16 -2.75 11.00
CA TYR A 131 8.94 -3.01 12.42
C TYR A 131 10.13 -3.72 13.09
N PRO A 132 10.73 -4.77 12.49
CA PRO A 132 11.89 -5.42 13.08
C PRO A 132 13.16 -4.56 13.14
N PHE A 133 13.22 -3.42 12.45
CA PHE A 133 14.39 -2.52 12.42
C PHE A 133 14.18 -1.23 13.22
N LEU A 134 13.02 -1.02 13.85
CA LEU A 134 12.73 0.25 14.54
C LEU A 134 13.71 0.56 15.67
N ASP A 135 14.25 -0.47 16.34
CA ASP A 135 15.23 -0.31 17.41
C ASP A 135 16.69 -0.25 16.92
N ASP A 136 16.95 -0.36 15.61
CA ASP A 136 18.29 -0.20 15.04
C ASP A 136 18.50 1.23 14.54
N PRO A 137 19.12 2.14 15.32
CA PRO A 137 19.25 3.55 14.94
C PRO A 137 20.13 3.77 13.71
N SER A 138 20.99 2.81 13.35
CA SER A 138 21.82 2.86 12.14
C SER A 138 21.02 2.62 10.85
N VAL A 139 19.85 2.00 10.94
CA VAL A 139 19.03 1.66 9.77
C VAL A 139 18.14 2.84 9.40
N ARG A 140 18.38 3.43 8.23
CA ARG A 140 17.53 4.48 7.66
C ARG A 140 16.22 3.86 7.15
N ILE A 141 15.09 4.42 7.55
CA ILE A 141 13.75 3.92 7.16
C ILE A 141 13.08 4.96 6.26
N ILE A 142 12.66 4.54 5.06
CA ILE A 142 12.01 5.41 4.08
C ILE A 142 10.68 4.83 3.60
N GLY A 143 9.59 5.52 3.91
CA GLY A 143 8.27 5.30 3.35
C GLY A 143 8.05 6.13 2.08
N VAL A 144 7.46 5.53 1.04
CA VAL A 144 7.20 6.21 -0.24
C VAL A 144 5.70 6.29 -0.51
N GLU A 145 5.13 7.48 -0.36
CA GLU A 145 3.73 7.75 -0.65
C GLU A 145 3.49 8.01 -2.15
N ALA A 146 2.25 7.82 -2.60
CA ALA A 146 1.85 8.16 -3.97
C ALA A 146 1.70 9.68 -4.13
N GLY A 147 2.63 10.28 -4.88
CA GLY A 147 2.61 11.69 -5.25
C GLY A 147 1.66 12.02 -6.42
N GLY A 148 1.01 11.02 -7.02
CA GLY A 148 0.02 11.21 -8.09
C GLY A 148 0.53 12.09 -9.22
N LYS A 149 -0.21 13.16 -9.53
CA LYS A 149 0.17 14.16 -10.55
C LYS A 149 1.10 15.27 -10.03
N GLY A 150 1.41 15.25 -8.74
CA GLY A 150 2.20 16.25 -8.03
C GLY A 150 1.62 16.50 -6.64
N VAL A 151 2.50 16.73 -5.66
CA VAL A 151 2.11 17.18 -4.32
C VAL A 151 2.05 18.71 -4.35
N ASP A 152 0.91 19.24 -4.74
CA ASP A 152 0.64 20.67 -4.87
C ASP A 152 -0.81 21.00 -4.50
N GLU A 153 -1.18 22.28 -4.58
CA GLU A 153 -2.50 22.80 -4.19
C GLU A 153 -3.69 22.13 -4.91
N ARG A 154 -3.46 21.43 -6.03
CA ARG A 154 -4.53 20.69 -6.73
C ARG A 154 -4.92 19.42 -6.00
N MET A 155 -4.12 18.94 -5.05
CA MET A 155 -4.39 17.77 -4.21
C MET A 155 -4.67 16.48 -5.02
N GLU A 156 -4.10 16.37 -6.23
CA GLU A 156 -4.19 15.17 -7.08
C GLU A 156 -3.10 14.14 -6.73
N HIS A 157 -2.98 13.81 -5.44
CA HIS A 157 -2.01 12.86 -4.87
C HIS A 157 -2.61 12.11 -3.67
N CYS A 158 -1.93 11.07 -3.19
CA CYS A 158 -2.29 10.32 -1.96
C CYS A 158 -1.20 10.38 -0.89
N ALA A 159 -0.30 11.36 -0.98
CA ALA A 159 0.74 11.63 0.02
C ALA A 159 0.18 12.31 1.29
N SER A 160 -0.35 11.49 2.21
CA SER A 160 -1.07 11.93 3.41
C SER A 160 -0.17 12.60 4.45
N LEU A 161 1.07 12.14 4.60
CA LEU A 161 2.05 12.78 5.48
C LEU A 161 2.65 14.04 4.85
N THR A 162 2.88 14.01 3.54
CA THR A 162 3.55 15.12 2.83
C THR A 162 2.61 16.31 2.58
N GLY A 163 1.36 16.06 2.20
CA GLY A 163 0.39 17.11 1.85
C GLY A 163 -0.89 17.10 2.68
N GLY A 164 -0.99 16.25 3.70
CA GLY A 164 -2.14 16.20 4.59
C GLY A 164 -1.89 16.83 5.96
N ARG A 165 -2.85 16.64 6.87
CA ARG A 165 -2.78 17.11 8.26
C ARG A 165 -3.46 16.14 9.23
N PRO A 166 -3.14 16.18 10.53
CA PRO A 166 -3.77 15.30 11.51
C PRO A 166 -5.30 15.42 11.57
N GLY A 167 -5.99 14.29 11.71
CA GLY A 167 -7.44 14.20 11.89
C GLY A 167 -7.89 12.79 12.25
N VAL A 168 -9.17 12.48 12.07
CA VAL A 168 -9.76 11.17 12.40
C VAL A 168 -10.46 10.62 11.18
N LEU A 169 -10.04 9.43 10.73
CA LEU A 169 -10.63 8.73 9.59
C LEU A 169 -10.69 7.23 9.93
N HIS A 170 -11.79 6.58 9.55
CA HIS A 170 -11.98 5.12 9.66
C HIS A 170 -11.66 4.52 11.06
N GLY A 171 -11.81 5.28 12.14
CA GLY A 171 -11.63 4.81 13.51
C GLY A 171 -10.22 4.98 14.09
N ASN A 172 -9.30 5.67 13.40
CA ASN A 172 -8.00 6.06 13.97
C ASN A 172 -7.73 7.56 13.82
N ARG A 173 -6.98 8.11 14.79
CA ARG A 173 -6.36 9.44 14.67
C ARG A 173 -5.04 9.30 13.93
N THR A 174 -4.88 10.00 12.82
CA THR A 174 -3.73 9.87 11.91
C THR A 174 -3.59 11.10 11.02
N TYR A 175 -2.63 11.09 10.09
CA TYR A 175 -2.56 12.06 8.99
C TYR A 175 -3.47 11.63 7.84
N LEU A 176 -4.12 12.62 7.23
CA LEU A 176 -4.98 12.42 6.07
C LEU A 176 -5.10 13.68 5.23
N LEU A 177 -5.54 13.51 3.99
CA LEU A 177 -5.91 14.60 3.08
C LEU A 177 -7.31 15.11 3.44
N GLN A 178 -7.40 16.38 3.81
CA GLN A 178 -8.64 17.03 4.22
C GLN A 178 -8.57 18.54 3.94
N ASP A 179 -9.71 19.15 3.64
CA ASP A 179 -9.83 20.61 3.46
C ASP A 179 -9.84 21.34 4.81
N ASP A 180 -10.01 22.66 4.81
CA ASP A 180 -10.00 23.48 6.04
C ASP A 180 -11.16 23.16 6.98
N ASP A 181 -12.30 22.70 6.45
CA ASP A 181 -13.47 22.28 7.22
C ASP A 181 -13.35 20.83 7.75
N GLY A 182 -12.26 20.13 7.39
CA GLY A 182 -12.00 18.75 7.80
C GLY A 182 -12.77 17.72 6.96
N GLN A 183 -13.30 18.11 5.80
CA GLN A 183 -13.85 17.16 4.85
C GLN A 183 -12.71 16.39 4.17
N ILE A 184 -12.88 15.09 4.01
CA ILE A 184 -11.88 14.22 3.41
C ILE A 184 -11.72 14.58 1.94
N LEU A 185 -10.50 14.93 1.55
CA LEU A 185 -10.15 15.17 0.16
C LEU A 185 -9.89 13.85 -0.55
N GLU A 186 -10.35 13.78 -1.79
CA GLU A 186 -10.16 12.60 -2.64
C GLU A 186 -8.86 12.77 -3.41
N GLY A 187 -7.86 11.99 -3.02
CA GLY A 187 -6.59 11.92 -3.71
C GLY A 187 -6.66 11.26 -5.08
N PHE A 188 -5.50 11.17 -5.72
CA PHE A 188 -5.33 10.42 -6.97
C PHE A 188 -3.99 9.69 -6.97
N SER A 189 -4.00 8.45 -7.46
CA SER A 189 -2.80 7.72 -7.87
C SER A 189 -3.14 6.81 -9.04
N ILE A 190 -2.17 6.57 -9.91
CA ILE A 190 -2.26 5.50 -10.92
C ILE A 190 -2.37 4.11 -10.27
N SER A 191 -1.86 3.96 -9.04
CA SER A 191 -1.83 2.70 -8.31
C SER A 191 -2.99 2.61 -7.32
N ALA A 192 -3.98 1.77 -7.62
CA ALA A 192 -5.17 1.60 -6.77
C ALA A 192 -4.84 1.17 -5.33
N GLY A 193 -3.74 0.44 -5.10
CA GLY A 193 -3.31 0.05 -3.74
C GLY A 193 -2.73 1.19 -2.90
N LEU A 194 -2.37 2.32 -3.52
CA LEU A 194 -1.89 3.53 -2.85
C LEU A 194 -2.93 4.67 -2.86
N ASP A 195 -4.07 4.47 -3.53
CA ASP A 195 -5.17 5.45 -3.64
C ASP A 195 -6.01 5.47 -2.34
N TYR A 196 -5.38 5.94 -1.26
CA TYR A 196 -5.99 6.05 0.07
C TYR A 196 -5.61 7.41 0.69
N PRO A 197 -6.59 8.21 1.13
CA PRO A 197 -6.33 9.58 1.60
C PRO A 197 -5.83 9.65 3.05
N GLY A 198 -5.53 8.51 3.70
CA GLY A 198 -5.02 8.46 5.05
C GLY A 198 -3.80 7.55 5.16
N ILE A 199 -3.30 7.37 6.38
CA ILE A 199 -2.18 6.47 6.67
C ILE A 199 -2.38 5.75 8.01
N GLY A 200 -1.75 4.59 8.20
CA GLY A 200 -1.74 3.89 9.49
C GLY A 200 -1.17 4.78 10.62
N PRO A 201 -1.74 4.72 11.84
CA PRO A 201 -1.39 5.66 12.91
C PRO A 201 0.05 5.47 13.43
N GLU A 202 0.61 4.26 13.31
CA GLU A 202 2.00 4.01 13.70
C GLU A 202 3.00 4.64 12.71
N HIS A 203 2.64 4.75 11.42
CA HIS A 203 3.45 5.53 10.47
C HIS A 203 3.44 7.03 10.81
N ALA A 204 2.27 7.57 11.18
CA ALA A 204 2.17 8.95 11.66
C ALA A 204 3.04 9.19 12.91
N TRP A 205 3.02 8.26 13.87
CA TRP A 205 3.90 8.33 15.03
C TRP A 205 5.39 8.29 14.63
N LEU A 206 5.79 7.36 13.75
CA LEU A 206 7.18 7.25 13.28
C LEU A 206 7.66 8.48 12.50
N HIS A 207 6.75 9.16 11.79
CA HIS A 207 6.99 10.44 11.15
C HIS A 207 7.28 11.53 12.19
N ASP A 208 6.40 11.67 13.18
CA ASP A 208 6.49 12.72 14.20
C ASP A 208 7.73 12.56 15.10
N THR A 209 8.15 11.33 15.37
CA THR A 209 9.38 11.06 16.13
C THR A 209 10.64 11.13 15.28
N GLY A 210 10.51 11.30 13.95
CA GLY A 210 11.64 11.29 13.01
C GLY A 210 12.33 9.93 12.85
N ARG A 211 11.71 8.83 13.32
CA ARG A 211 12.30 7.49 13.19
C ARG A 211 12.24 6.98 11.75
N ALA A 212 11.19 7.33 11.01
CA ALA A 212 11.05 7.04 9.59
C ALA A 212 10.84 8.34 8.80
N HIS A 213 11.41 8.39 7.60
CA HIS A 213 11.25 9.51 6.68
C HIS A 213 10.27 9.14 5.57
N TYR A 214 9.46 10.09 5.16
CA TYR A 214 8.43 9.86 4.15
C TYR A 214 8.65 10.82 2.99
N VAL A 215 8.55 10.26 1.78
CA VAL A 215 8.75 10.97 0.52
C VAL A 215 7.63 10.60 -0.44
N SER A 216 7.45 11.39 -1.50
CA SER A 216 6.46 11.11 -2.53
C SER A 216 7.10 10.78 -3.88
N ILE A 217 6.47 9.89 -4.64
CA ILE A 217 6.82 9.57 -6.03
C ILE A 217 5.60 9.79 -6.91
N THR A 218 5.76 10.52 -8.02
CA THR A 218 4.67 10.78 -8.97
C THR A 218 4.38 9.55 -9.83
N ASP A 219 3.19 9.53 -10.45
CA ASP A 219 2.77 8.43 -11.34
C ASP A 219 3.75 8.23 -12.50
N LYS A 220 4.31 9.33 -13.04
CA LYS A 220 5.30 9.29 -14.12
C LYS A 220 6.59 8.58 -13.70
N GLU A 221 7.05 8.86 -12.49
CA GLU A 221 8.26 8.28 -11.94
C GLU A 221 8.07 6.78 -11.62
N ALA A 222 6.92 6.43 -11.03
CA ALA A 222 6.56 5.03 -10.79
C ALA A 222 6.46 4.23 -12.11
N LEU A 223 5.85 4.80 -13.15
CA LEU A 223 5.80 4.17 -14.48
C LEU A 223 7.19 3.99 -15.12
N GLY A 224 8.10 4.94 -14.90
CA GLY A 224 9.49 4.82 -15.34
C GLY A 224 10.20 3.67 -14.64
N ALA A 225 10.05 3.55 -13.32
CA ALA A 225 10.63 2.47 -12.53
C ALA A 225 10.02 1.09 -12.86
N PHE A 226 8.71 1.02 -13.12
CA PHE A 226 8.05 -0.18 -13.61
C PHE A 226 8.72 -0.68 -14.90
N GLN A 227 8.87 0.20 -15.90
CA GLN A 227 9.46 -0.16 -17.19
C GLN A 227 10.93 -0.57 -17.05
N LEU A 228 11.70 0.13 -16.22
CA LEU A 228 13.09 -0.21 -15.96
C LEU A 228 13.22 -1.61 -15.34
N CYS A 229 12.42 -1.92 -14.32
CA CYS A 229 12.43 -3.22 -13.65
C CYS A 229 12.11 -4.36 -14.63
N CYS A 230 11.08 -4.18 -15.46
CA CYS A 230 10.73 -5.14 -16.50
C CYS A 230 11.89 -5.36 -17.49
N ALA A 231 12.54 -4.27 -17.94
CA ALA A 231 13.55 -4.34 -18.98
C ALA A 231 14.91 -4.86 -18.48
N GLN A 232 15.30 -4.54 -17.24
CA GLN A 232 16.61 -4.89 -16.70
C GLN A 232 16.60 -6.20 -15.92
N GLU A 233 15.55 -6.46 -15.14
CA GLU A 233 15.50 -7.58 -14.20
C GLU A 233 14.53 -8.69 -14.63
N GLY A 234 13.73 -8.47 -15.68
CA GLY A 234 12.69 -9.42 -16.10
C GLY A 234 11.58 -9.62 -15.07
N ILE A 235 11.47 -8.71 -14.09
CA ILE A 235 10.45 -8.73 -13.05
C ILE A 235 9.37 -7.72 -13.44
N ILE A 236 8.10 -8.14 -13.41
CA ILE A 236 6.95 -7.25 -13.62
C ILE A 236 6.42 -6.84 -12.24
N PRO A 237 6.83 -5.69 -11.68
CA PRO A 237 6.38 -5.25 -10.37
C PRO A 237 4.93 -4.75 -10.42
N ALA A 238 4.21 -4.82 -9.30
CA ALA A 238 2.99 -4.04 -9.19
C ALA A 238 3.31 -2.54 -9.19
N LEU A 239 2.36 -1.68 -9.58
CA LEU A 239 2.58 -0.23 -9.58
C LEU A 239 2.86 0.31 -8.16
N GLU A 240 2.36 -0.35 -7.11
CA GLU A 240 2.66 -0.02 -5.71
C GLU A 240 4.18 -0.04 -5.42
N PRO A 241 4.90 -1.19 -5.48
CA PRO A 241 6.35 -1.22 -5.23
C PRO A 241 7.17 -0.48 -6.29
N SER A 242 6.64 -0.20 -7.49
CA SER A 242 7.31 0.68 -8.45
C SER A 242 7.52 2.10 -7.89
N HIS A 243 6.69 2.56 -6.95
CA HIS A 243 6.93 3.84 -6.27
C HIS A 243 8.19 3.77 -5.40
N ALA A 244 8.32 2.70 -4.59
CA ALA A 244 9.51 2.49 -3.78
C ALA A 244 10.76 2.35 -4.65
N LEU A 245 10.68 1.60 -5.74
CA LEU A 245 11.77 1.45 -6.70
C LEU A 245 12.19 2.77 -7.32
N ALA A 246 11.24 3.62 -7.73
CA ALA A 246 11.53 4.93 -8.30
C ALA A 246 12.30 5.81 -7.30
N HIS A 247 11.99 5.73 -6.00
CA HIS A 247 12.76 6.44 -4.99
C HIS A 247 14.17 5.85 -4.83
N VAL A 248 14.31 4.52 -4.80
CA VAL A 248 15.61 3.85 -4.75
C VAL A 248 16.49 4.30 -5.93
N MET A 249 15.94 4.37 -7.14
CA MET A 249 16.65 4.85 -8.33
C MET A 249 17.18 6.29 -8.20
N LYS A 250 16.50 7.14 -7.42
CA LYS A 250 16.96 8.52 -7.17
C LYS A 250 18.13 8.57 -6.20
N ILE A 251 18.11 7.74 -5.15
CA ILE A 251 19.10 7.83 -4.07
C ILE A 251 20.33 6.95 -4.31
N ALA A 252 20.18 5.82 -5.00
CA ALA A 252 21.26 4.85 -5.19
C ALA A 252 22.53 5.43 -5.86
N PRO A 253 22.45 6.32 -6.87
CA PRO A 253 23.64 6.87 -7.52
C PRO A 253 24.56 7.68 -6.59
N ASP A 254 24.02 8.24 -5.51
CA ASP A 254 24.74 9.10 -4.56
C ASP A 254 25.22 8.36 -3.32
N LEU A 255 24.97 7.04 -3.22
CA LEU A 255 25.31 6.23 -2.07
C LEU A 255 26.64 5.48 -2.25
N PRO A 256 27.32 5.11 -1.14
CA PRO A 256 28.50 4.25 -1.20
C PRO A 256 28.23 2.93 -1.94
N LYS A 257 29.27 2.38 -2.58
CA LYS A 257 29.15 1.12 -3.36
C LYS A 257 28.76 -0.09 -2.51
N ASP A 258 29.09 -0.06 -1.23
CA ASP A 258 28.81 -1.09 -0.22
C ASP A 258 27.54 -0.78 0.60
N HIS A 259 26.78 0.26 0.23
CA HIS A 259 25.52 0.62 0.87
C HIS A 259 24.42 -0.38 0.50
N ILE A 260 23.88 -1.07 1.49
CA ILE A 260 22.83 -2.07 1.31
C ILE A 260 21.46 -1.40 1.45
N ILE A 261 20.70 -1.41 0.35
CA ILE A 261 19.30 -0.99 0.31
C ILE A 261 18.42 -2.23 0.20
N VAL A 262 17.49 -2.40 1.15
CA VAL A 262 16.41 -3.39 1.02
C VAL A 262 15.11 -2.67 0.69
N MET A 263 14.51 -3.02 -0.45
CA MET A 263 13.23 -2.46 -0.88
C MET A 263 12.15 -3.55 -0.89
N ASN A 264 10.99 -3.26 -0.30
CA ASN A 264 9.88 -4.23 -0.27
C ASN A 264 9.17 -4.32 -1.64
N MET A 265 9.43 -5.40 -2.38
CA MET A 265 8.70 -5.74 -3.60
C MET A 265 7.32 -6.34 -3.27
N CYS A 266 6.41 -5.50 -2.76
CA CYS A 266 5.18 -5.93 -2.08
C CYS A 266 4.09 -6.55 -2.98
N GLY A 267 4.33 -6.67 -4.29
CA GLY A 267 3.40 -7.32 -5.21
C GLY A 267 3.89 -7.39 -6.65
N ARG A 268 3.27 -8.30 -7.41
CA ARG A 268 3.50 -8.49 -8.85
C ARG A 268 2.46 -7.75 -9.71
N GLY A 269 2.89 -7.33 -10.90
CA GLY A 269 2.17 -6.40 -11.76
C GLY A 269 1.18 -7.00 -12.75
N ASP A 270 0.86 -8.30 -12.67
CA ASP A 270 -0.14 -8.91 -13.58
C ASP A 270 -1.47 -8.14 -13.58
N LYS A 271 -1.86 -7.63 -12.41
CA LYS A 271 -3.09 -6.86 -12.23
C LYS A 271 -3.05 -5.47 -12.87
N ASP A 272 -1.86 -4.96 -13.17
CA ASP A 272 -1.65 -3.59 -13.63
C ASP A 272 -1.39 -3.52 -15.14
N ILE A 273 -1.21 -4.65 -15.83
CA ILE A 273 -0.86 -4.71 -17.26
C ILE A 273 -1.81 -3.87 -18.12
N PHE A 274 -3.12 -3.96 -17.90
CA PHE A 274 -4.10 -3.18 -18.67
C PHE A 274 -4.00 -1.68 -18.39
N ALA A 275 -3.82 -1.31 -17.12
CA ALA A 275 -3.67 0.09 -16.71
C ALA A 275 -2.38 0.69 -17.29
N VAL A 276 -1.27 -0.05 -17.21
CA VAL A 276 0.03 0.35 -17.75
C VAL A 276 -0.04 0.45 -19.27
N ALA A 277 -0.59 -0.56 -19.96
CA ALA A 277 -0.72 -0.56 -21.42
C ALA A 277 -1.46 0.69 -21.92
N LYS A 278 -2.58 1.04 -21.29
CA LYS A 278 -3.33 2.27 -21.60
C LYS A 278 -2.48 3.54 -21.41
N HIS A 279 -1.71 3.63 -20.32
CA HIS A 279 -0.84 4.78 -20.06
C HIS A 279 0.36 4.88 -21.02
N LEU A 280 0.82 3.74 -21.53
CA LEU A 280 1.87 3.67 -22.55
C LEU A 280 1.35 3.84 -23.98
N GLY A 281 0.05 4.06 -24.16
CA GLY A 281 -0.58 4.16 -25.49
C GLY A 281 -0.60 2.84 -26.25
N PHE A 282 -0.50 1.70 -25.55
CA PHE A 282 -0.56 0.37 -26.12
C PHE A 282 -1.98 -0.21 -26.00
N GLU A 283 -2.63 -0.46 -27.14
CA GLU A 283 -3.92 -1.14 -27.17
C GLU A 283 -3.72 -2.66 -27.10
N ILE A 284 -4.13 -3.26 -25.98
CA ILE A 284 -4.22 -4.72 -25.86
C ILE A 284 -5.41 -5.19 -26.70
N LYS A 285 -5.13 -5.84 -27.84
CA LYS A 285 -6.17 -6.49 -28.64
C LYS A 285 -6.66 -7.73 -27.90
N THR A 286 -7.90 -7.69 -27.44
CA THR A 286 -8.66 -8.84 -26.92
C THR A 286 -9.31 -9.63 -28.04
#